data_AF-A0A2A3VIW4-F1
#
_entry.id   AF-A0A2A3VIW4-F1
#
_cell.length_a   1.000
_cell.length_b   1.000
_cell.length_c   1.000
_cell.angle_alpha   90.00
_cell.angle_beta   90.00
_cell.angle_gamma   90.00
#
_symmetry.space_group_name_H-M   'P 1'
#
loop_
_entity.id
_entity.type
_entity.pdbx_description
1 polymer ?
#
loop_
_entity_poly.entity_id
_entity_poly.type
_entity_poly.pdbx_seq_one_letter_code
_entity_poly.pdbx_strand_id
1 'polypeptide(L)'
;MTTPRSWHLYLLECRNGSWYAGITNDLDARFAAHVAGRGAKYTRGNPPLRVLASRAYPDRASASRAEWQLKRQPRARKLAWLQSPATAEIGIRAGGLDDPRVVALLQRHLADMALHSPPGSIHALDLSRLRAPGLSFWTAWRGDALVGCGALKDLGDGHGELKSMRTDPAHLRQGVAAAMLAHLMATARTQGLQRLSLETGSAAAFAPAHALYARHGFAMCGPFGDYVEDSFSVFMTRTL
;
A
#
# COMPACT_ATOMS: atom_id res chain seq x y z
N MET A 1 30.04 -1.04 -22.64
CA MET A 1 29.18 -1.27 -21.45
C MET A 1 27.74 -1.40 -21.95
N THR A 2 27.13 -2.58 -21.87
CA THR A 2 25.73 -2.81 -22.26
C THR A 2 24.81 -2.31 -21.16
N THR A 3 24.00 -1.30 -21.43
CA THR A 3 22.94 -0.85 -20.52
C THR A 3 22.03 -2.04 -20.19
N PRO A 4 21.77 -2.34 -18.90
CA PRO A 4 20.88 -3.45 -18.55
C PRO A 4 19.50 -3.23 -19.18
N ARG A 5 19.01 -4.23 -19.94
CA ARG A 5 17.69 -4.16 -20.57
C ARG A 5 16.59 -4.20 -19.51
N SER A 6 15.86 -3.09 -19.39
CA SER A 6 14.68 -3.01 -18.54
C SER A 6 13.58 -3.95 -19.02
N TRP A 7 12.74 -4.39 -18.07
CA TRP A 7 11.52 -5.14 -18.36
C TRP A 7 10.32 -4.21 -18.37
N HIS A 8 9.46 -4.34 -19.35
CA HIS A 8 8.23 -3.56 -19.50
C HIS A 8 7.02 -4.40 -19.11
N LEU A 9 6.18 -3.88 -18.22
CA LEU A 9 4.78 -4.27 -18.10
C LEU A 9 3.98 -3.42 -19.09
N TYR A 10 3.14 -4.05 -19.89
CA TYR A 10 2.31 -3.37 -20.88
C TYR A 10 0.85 -3.79 -20.77
N LEU A 11 -0.03 -2.90 -21.24
CA LEU A 11 -1.46 -3.12 -21.36
C LEU A 11 -1.87 -2.87 -22.83
N LEU A 12 -2.51 -3.86 -23.44
CA LEU A 12 -3.01 -3.79 -24.82
C LEU A 12 -4.52 -3.65 -24.84
N GLU A 13 -5.03 -2.91 -25.82
CA GLU A 13 -6.44 -2.97 -26.22
C GLU A 13 -6.62 -4.03 -27.29
N CYS A 14 -7.46 -5.03 -27.04
CA CYS A 14 -7.78 -6.09 -27.99
C CYS A 14 -9.01 -5.74 -28.83
N ARG A 15 -9.13 -6.36 -30.02
CA ARG A 15 -10.21 -6.10 -30.98
C ARG A 15 -11.63 -6.23 -30.40
N ASN A 16 -11.81 -7.10 -29.40
CA ASN A 16 -13.08 -7.30 -28.69
C ASN A 16 -13.32 -6.28 -27.56
N GLY A 17 -12.53 -5.20 -27.47
CA GLY A 17 -12.58 -4.20 -26.40
C GLY A 17 -11.97 -4.65 -25.06
N SER A 18 -11.53 -5.90 -24.93
CA SER A 18 -10.86 -6.39 -23.72
C SER A 18 -9.46 -5.81 -23.58
N TRP A 19 -8.92 -5.85 -22.36
CA TRP A 19 -7.55 -5.43 -22.09
C TRP A 19 -6.67 -6.62 -21.72
N TYR A 20 -5.52 -6.73 -22.38
CA TYR A 20 -4.52 -7.77 -22.12
C TYR A 20 -3.29 -7.18 -21.44
N ALA A 21 -2.85 -7.77 -20.33
CA ALA A 21 -1.63 -7.38 -19.64
C ALA A 21 -0.54 -8.44 -19.83
N GLY A 22 0.70 -7.98 -20.03
CA GLY A 22 1.87 -8.86 -20.17
C GLY A 22 3.17 -8.14 -19.83
N ILE A 23 4.26 -8.89 -19.72
CA ILE A 23 5.62 -8.35 -19.56
C ILE A 23 6.54 -8.77 -20.70
N THR A 24 7.56 -7.96 -20.99
CA THR A 24 8.58 -8.23 -22.02
C THR A 24 9.81 -7.36 -21.79
N ASN A 25 10.98 -7.76 -22.27
CA ASN A 25 12.18 -6.91 -22.33
C ASN A 25 12.32 -6.16 -23.67
N ASP A 26 11.40 -6.41 -24.61
CA ASP A 26 11.28 -5.73 -25.90
C ASP A 26 9.79 -5.56 -26.21
N LEU A 27 9.27 -4.34 -26.05
CA LEU A 27 7.85 -4.04 -26.18
C LEU A 27 7.40 -4.08 -27.64
N ASP A 28 8.19 -3.50 -28.53
CA ASP A 28 7.84 -3.37 -29.95
C ASP A 28 7.84 -4.73 -30.63
N ALA A 29 8.89 -5.53 -30.42
CA ALA A 29 8.94 -6.90 -30.95
C ALA A 29 7.80 -7.76 -30.40
N ARG A 30 7.45 -7.59 -29.11
CA ARG A 30 6.35 -8.34 -28.50
C ARG A 30 4.99 -7.93 -29.05
N PHE A 31 4.75 -6.64 -29.25
CA PHE A 31 3.53 -6.13 -29.86
C PHE A 31 3.39 -6.63 -31.30
N ALA A 32 4.44 -6.53 -32.11
CA ALA A 32 4.47 -7.04 -33.48
C ALA A 32 4.18 -8.55 -33.55
N ALA A 33 4.74 -9.34 -32.63
CA ALA A 33 4.44 -10.77 -32.52
C ALA A 33 2.96 -11.05 -32.21
N HIS A 34 2.33 -10.25 -31.34
CA HIS A 34 0.89 -10.37 -31.07
C HIS A 34 0.04 -10.02 -32.30
N VAL A 35 0.35 -8.92 -33.00
CA VAL A 35 -0.37 -8.50 -34.22
C VAL A 35 -0.25 -9.57 -35.32
N ALA A 36 0.92 -10.18 -35.46
CA ALA A 36 1.18 -11.25 -36.44
C ALA A 36 0.61 -12.63 -36.03
N GLY A 37 -0.19 -12.72 -34.95
CA GLY A 37 -0.76 -14.00 -34.51
C GLY A 37 0.26 -14.99 -33.95
N ARG A 38 1.46 -14.55 -33.57
CA ARG A 38 2.51 -15.34 -32.90
C ARG A 38 2.61 -15.06 -31.40
N GLY A 39 1.62 -14.36 -30.86
CA GLY A 39 1.51 -13.99 -29.46
C GLY A 39 0.95 -15.08 -28.53
N ALA A 40 0.53 -14.66 -27.35
CA ALA A 40 -0.12 -15.52 -26.37
C ALA A 40 -1.41 -16.15 -26.96
N LYS A 41 -1.83 -17.31 -26.43
CA LYS A 41 -3.07 -18.00 -26.87
C LYS A 41 -4.27 -17.04 -26.94
N TYR A 42 -4.41 -16.17 -25.93
CA TYR A 42 -5.50 -15.19 -25.87
C TYR A 42 -5.45 -14.18 -27.02
N THR A 43 -4.29 -13.55 -27.25
CA THR A 43 -4.12 -12.49 -28.25
C THR A 43 -4.12 -13.03 -29.68
N ARG A 44 -3.86 -14.32 -29.88
CA ARG A 44 -4.09 -14.97 -31.19
C ARG A 44 -5.56 -15.01 -31.57
N GLY A 45 -6.45 -15.31 -30.61
CA GLY A 45 -7.90 -15.26 -30.82
C GLY A 45 -8.47 -13.84 -30.76
N ASN A 46 -7.81 -12.91 -30.06
CA ASN A 46 -8.21 -11.52 -29.91
C ASN A 46 -7.02 -10.58 -30.19
N PRO A 47 -6.66 -10.35 -31.46
CA PRO A 47 -5.50 -9.54 -31.83
C PRO A 47 -5.56 -8.15 -31.20
N PRO A 48 -4.43 -7.61 -30.70
CA PRO A 48 -4.38 -6.26 -30.15
C PRO A 48 -4.48 -5.22 -31.25
N LEU A 49 -5.13 -4.09 -30.95
CA LEU A 49 -5.24 -2.91 -31.79
C LEU A 49 -4.12 -1.91 -31.50
N ARG A 50 -3.79 -1.70 -30.21
CA ARG A 50 -2.75 -0.77 -29.77
C ARG A 50 -2.24 -1.09 -28.37
N VAL A 51 -1.07 -0.55 -28.04
CA VAL A 51 -0.58 -0.45 -26.66
C VAL A 51 -1.28 0.74 -25.99
N LEU A 52 -1.98 0.50 -24.89
CA LEU A 52 -2.63 1.56 -24.10
C LEU A 52 -1.64 2.28 -23.18
N ALA A 53 -0.76 1.51 -22.53
CA ALA A 53 0.29 2.04 -21.66
C ALA A 53 1.36 0.97 -21.44
N SER A 54 2.57 1.40 -21.06
CA SER A 54 3.62 0.53 -20.56
C SER A 54 4.42 1.19 -19.44
N ARG A 55 5.08 0.39 -18.60
CA ARG A 55 5.95 0.85 -17.52
C ARG A 55 7.19 -0.02 -17.42
N ALA A 56 8.36 0.62 -17.37
CA ALA A 56 9.65 -0.03 -17.21
C ALA A 56 9.92 -0.43 -15.76
N TYR A 57 10.69 -1.51 -15.60
CA TYR A 57 11.15 -2.10 -14.35
C TYR A 57 12.60 -2.56 -14.51
N PRO A 58 13.38 -2.56 -13.42
CA PRO A 58 14.80 -2.94 -13.49
C PRO A 58 15.00 -4.40 -13.88
N ASP A 59 14.05 -5.29 -13.56
CA ASP A 59 14.20 -6.72 -13.78
C ASP A 59 12.86 -7.44 -14.03
N ARG A 60 12.95 -8.70 -14.45
CA ARG A 60 11.78 -9.56 -14.69
C ARG A 60 10.94 -9.76 -13.43
N ALA A 61 11.57 -9.90 -12.26
CA ALA A 61 10.89 -10.24 -11.02
C ALA A 61 9.96 -9.11 -10.57
N SER A 62 10.45 -7.87 -10.60
CA SER A 62 9.70 -6.65 -10.32
C SER A 62 8.59 -6.43 -11.36
N ALA A 63 8.86 -6.65 -12.65
CA ALA A 63 7.83 -6.60 -13.70
C ALA A 63 6.73 -7.65 -13.50
N SER A 64 7.07 -8.90 -13.17
CA SER A 64 6.10 -9.98 -12.89
C SER A 64 5.24 -9.68 -11.66
N ARG A 65 5.83 -9.17 -10.57
CA ARG A 65 5.08 -8.75 -9.37
C ARG A 65 4.10 -7.65 -9.72
N ALA A 66 4.52 -6.68 -10.51
CA ALA A 66 3.67 -5.62 -10.99
C ALA A 66 2.55 -6.10 -11.92
N GLU A 67 2.82 -7.02 -12.84
CA GLU A 67 1.82 -7.62 -13.71
C GLU A 67 0.70 -8.29 -12.89
N TRP A 68 1.11 -9.04 -11.87
CA TRP A 68 0.19 -9.69 -10.94
C TRP A 68 -0.65 -8.66 -10.17
N GLN A 69 -0.06 -7.54 -9.75
CA GLN A 69 -0.79 -6.45 -9.07
C GLN A 69 -1.79 -5.77 -10.02
N LEU A 70 -1.37 -5.46 -11.26
CA LEU A 70 -2.23 -4.86 -12.29
C LEU A 70 -3.43 -5.76 -12.62
N LYS A 71 -3.23 -7.08 -12.70
CA LYS A 71 -4.31 -8.05 -12.97
C LYS A 71 -5.41 -8.03 -11.91
N ARG A 72 -5.10 -7.63 -10.67
CA ARG A 72 -6.06 -7.50 -9.56
C ARG A 72 -6.73 -6.12 -9.46
N GLN A 73 -6.33 -5.15 -10.29
CA GLN A 73 -6.99 -3.84 -10.32
C GLN A 73 -8.31 -3.93 -11.13
N PRO A 74 -9.37 -3.22 -10.71
CA PRO A 74 -10.54 -3.00 -11.56
C PRO A 74 -10.14 -2.34 -12.87
N ARG A 75 -10.82 -2.67 -13.98
CA ARG A 75 -10.51 -2.12 -15.33
C ARG A 75 -10.36 -0.60 -15.29
N ALA A 76 -11.29 0.10 -14.64
CA ALA A 76 -11.29 1.57 -14.52
C ALA A 76 -10.00 2.16 -13.91
N ARG A 77 -9.24 1.38 -13.13
CA ARG A 77 -8.02 1.85 -12.45
C ARG A 77 -6.72 1.38 -13.09
N LYS A 78 -6.77 0.42 -14.02
CA LYS A 78 -5.55 -0.20 -14.60
C LYS A 78 -4.66 0.80 -15.34
N LEU A 79 -5.26 1.75 -16.08
CA LEU A 79 -4.50 2.73 -16.84
C LEU A 79 -3.77 3.70 -15.92
N ALA A 80 -4.49 4.33 -14.98
CA ALA A 80 -3.91 5.22 -13.97
C ALA A 80 -2.83 4.50 -13.15
N TRP A 81 -3.09 3.26 -12.71
CA TRP A 81 -2.12 2.46 -11.98
C TRP A 81 -0.82 2.22 -12.76
N LEU A 82 -0.90 1.99 -14.08
CA LEU A 82 0.25 1.73 -14.93
C LEU A 82 1.00 3.02 -15.31
N GLN A 83 0.29 4.13 -15.42
CA GLN A 83 0.87 5.45 -15.70
C GLN A 83 1.51 6.08 -14.46
N SER A 84 1.09 5.69 -13.25
CA SER A 84 1.78 6.10 -12.04
C SER A 84 3.25 5.66 -12.10
N PRO A 85 4.21 6.54 -11.83
CA PRO A 85 5.61 6.17 -11.85
C PRO A 85 5.91 5.03 -10.87
N ALA A 86 6.56 3.95 -11.32
CA ALA A 86 6.96 2.84 -10.46
C ALA A 86 8.01 3.29 -9.44
N THR A 87 8.78 4.31 -9.81
CA THR A 87 9.98 4.84 -9.15
C THR A 87 9.78 6.19 -8.47
N ALA A 88 8.59 6.81 -8.56
CA ALA A 88 8.36 8.02 -7.79
C ALA A 88 8.46 7.68 -6.31
N GLU A 89 9.36 8.37 -5.63
CA GLU A 89 9.61 8.19 -4.22
C GLU A 89 8.32 8.41 -3.43
N ILE A 90 8.19 7.66 -2.34
CA ILE A 90 7.09 7.84 -1.41
C ILE A 90 7.41 9.08 -0.59
N GLY A 91 6.78 10.19 -0.92
CA GLY A 91 6.86 11.42 -0.14
C GLY A 91 5.91 11.33 1.05
N ILE A 92 6.44 11.50 2.26
CA ILE A 92 5.64 11.50 3.50
C ILE A 92 5.49 12.94 3.98
N ARG A 93 4.25 13.35 4.23
CA ARG A 93 3.87 14.73 4.60
C ARG A 93 3.05 14.69 5.88
N ALA A 94 3.25 15.66 6.77
CA ALA A 94 2.40 15.80 7.96
C ALA A 94 0.99 16.27 7.57
N GLY A 95 -0.03 15.80 8.28
CA GLY A 95 -1.42 16.22 8.10
C GLY A 95 -2.13 15.61 6.88
N GLY A 96 -3.09 16.36 6.33
CA GLY A 96 -3.96 15.94 5.23
C GLY A 96 -5.34 15.42 5.66
N LEU A 97 -5.74 15.62 6.92
CA LEU A 97 -7.06 15.19 7.43
C LEU A 97 -8.25 16.00 6.88
N ASP A 98 -7.97 17.05 6.11
CA ASP A 98 -8.90 17.87 5.35
C ASP A 98 -8.99 17.44 3.87
N ASP A 99 -8.04 16.63 3.38
CA ASP A 99 -8.05 16.14 2.01
C ASP A 99 -9.11 15.04 1.83
N PRO A 100 -10.05 15.18 0.89
CA PRO A 100 -11.13 14.21 0.68
C PRO A 100 -10.60 12.81 0.32
N ARG A 101 -9.43 12.69 -0.29
CA ARG A 101 -8.79 11.40 -0.61
C ARG A 101 -8.34 10.68 0.65
N VAL A 102 -7.83 11.44 1.63
CA VAL A 102 -7.39 10.91 2.94
C VAL A 102 -8.60 10.50 3.76
N VAL A 103 -9.62 11.36 3.81
CA VAL A 103 -10.90 11.03 4.47
C VAL A 103 -11.49 9.76 3.87
N ALA A 104 -11.52 9.62 2.54
CA ALA A 104 -12.00 8.42 1.86
C ALA A 104 -11.15 7.17 2.16
N LEU A 105 -9.83 7.30 2.28
CA LEU A 105 -8.95 6.20 2.68
C LEU A 105 -9.28 5.71 4.11
N LEU A 106 -9.47 6.65 5.04
CA LEU A 106 -9.83 6.36 6.43
C LEU A 106 -11.24 5.74 6.53
N GLN A 107 -12.20 6.23 5.74
CA GLN A 107 -13.57 5.72 5.70
C GLN A 107 -13.66 4.28 5.18
N ARG A 108 -12.96 3.95 4.08
CA ARG A 108 -12.98 2.59 3.51
C ARG A 108 -12.52 1.54 4.52
N HIS A 109 -11.55 1.89 5.35
CA HIS A 109 -11.04 1.00 6.36
C HIS A 109 -12.08 0.68 7.46
N LEU A 110 -12.90 1.66 7.85
CA LEU A 110 -13.99 1.43 8.81
C LEU A 110 -15.06 0.48 8.26
N ALA A 111 -15.35 0.55 6.96
CA ALA A 111 -16.24 -0.40 6.30
C ALA A 111 -15.66 -1.82 6.30
N ASP A 112 -14.35 -1.96 6.06
CA ASP A 112 -13.66 -3.27 6.12
C ASP A 112 -13.64 -3.84 7.56
N MET A 113 -13.53 -3.00 8.60
CA MET A 113 -13.64 -3.43 10.00
C MET A 113 -15.08 -3.78 10.40
N ALA A 114 -16.06 -3.03 9.90
CA ALA A 114 -17.48 -3.27 10.18
C ALA A 114 -17.96 -4.66 9.74
N LEU A 115 -17.34 -5.22 8.70
CA LEU A 115 -17.58 -6.58 8.24
C LEU A 115 -17.07 -7.66 9.21
N HIS A 116 -16.16 -7.32 10.12
CA HIS A 116 -15.44 -8.26 10.99
C HIS A 116 -15.58 -7.95 12.49
N SER A 117 -16.44 -7.00 12.87
CA SER A 117 -16.65 -6.56 14.25
C SER A 117 -18.15 -6.42 14.53
N PRO A 118 -18.61 -6.62 15.79
CA PRO A 118 -20.02 -6.54 16.12
C PRO A 118 -20.64 -5.17 15.78
N PRO A 119 -21.93 -5.11 15.43
CA PRO A 119 -22.65 -3.85 15.30
C PRO A 119 -22.58 -3.09 16.63
N GLY A 120 -21.90 -1.94 16.65
CA GLY A 120 -21.69 -1.11 17.85
C GLY A 120 -20.22 -0.83 18.19
N SER A 121 -19.27 -1.61 17.70
CA SER A 121 -17.82 -1.37 17.91
C SER A 121 -17.19 -0.46 16.84
N ILE A 122 -17.97 -0.05 15.83
CA ILE A 122 -17.50 0.79 14.73
C ILE A 122 -17.79 2.25 15.11
N HIS A 123 -16.87 2.85 15.86
CA HIS A 123 -16.86 4.30 16.06
C HIS A 123 -16.55 4.97 14.72
N ALA A 124 -17.59 5.20 13.93
CA ALA A 124 -17.49 5.80 12.61
C ALA A 124 -16.79 7.18 12.73
N LEU A 125 -15.55 7.20 12.25
CA LEU A 125 -14.79 8.38 11.86
C LEU A 125 -14.45 9.37 12.98
N ASP A 126 -13.64 8.96 13.94
CA ASP A 126 -13.06 9.90 14.89
C ASP A 126 -11.85 10.65 14.28
N LEU A 127 -12.08 11.40 13.19
CA LEU A 127 -11.09 12.38 12.69
C LEU A 127 -10.70 13.34 13.82
N SER A 128 -11.60 13.60 14.77
CA SER A 128 -11.33 14.36 15.99
C SER A 128 -10.26 13.69 16.86
N ARG A 129 -10.28 12.37 17.07
CA ARG A 129 -9.18 11.63 17.74
C ARG A 129 -7.86 11.75 16.98
N LEU A 130 -7.91 11.76 15.65
CA LEU A 130 -6.71 12.00 14.82
C LEU A 130 -6.24 13.47 14.83
N ARG A 131 -7.05 14.38 15.38
CA ARG A 131 -6.70 15.79 15.62
C ARG A 131 -6.43 16.07 17.10
N ALA A 132 -6.44 15.04 17.96
CA ALA A 132 -6.24 15.21 19.39
C ALA A 132 -4.81 15.72 19.69
N PRO A 133 -4.62 16.54 20.73
CA PRO A 133 -3.31 16.92 21.21
C PRO A 133 -2.44 15.68 21.49
N GLY A 134 -1.14 15.77 21.17
CA GLY A 134 -0.20 14.65 21.36
C GLY A 134 -0.27 13.56 20.28
N LEU A 135 -1.16 13.68 19.28
CA LEU A 135 -1.19 12.80 18.11
C LEU A 135 -0.68 13.55 16.87
N SER A 136 0.33 12.98 16.24
CA SER A 136 0.85 13.41 14.95
C SER A 136 0.39 12.47 13.85
N PHE A 137 -0.03 13.01 12.72
CA PHE A 137 -0.57 12.26 11.58
C PHE A 137 0.22 12.57 10.31
N TRP A 138 0.46 11.55 9.48
CA TRP A 138 1.15 11.68 8.21
C TRP A 138 0.43 10.95 7.09
N THR A 139 0.60 11.48 5.88
CA THR A 139 0.11 10.92 4.63
C THR A 139 1.28 10.59 3.71
N ALA A 140 1.19 9.44 3.05
CA ALA A 140 2.17 8.97 2.07
C ALA A 140 1.63 9.19 0.66
N TRP A 141 2.45 9.80 -0.19
CA TRP A 141 2.09 10.21 -1.54
C TRP A 141 3.11 9.70 -2.55
N ARG A 142 2.64 9.43 -3.77
CA ARG A 142 3.48 9.18 -4.93
C ARG A 142 3.06 10.13 -6.05
N GLY A 143 3.82 11.21 -6.23
CA GLY A 143 3.32 12.39 -6.94
C GLY A 143 2.06 12.92 -6.23
N ASP A 144 0.94 12.98 -6.94
CA ASP A 144 -0.36 13.39 -6.39
C ASP A 144 -1.26 12.22 -5.96
N ALA A 145 -0.81 10.98 -6.12
CA ALA A 145 -1.57 9.81 -5.68
C ALA A 145 -1.36 9.58 -4.18
N LEU A 146 -2.46 9.59 -3.40
CA LEU A 146 -2.43 9.14 -2.01
C LEU A 146 -2.21 7.62 -1.99
N VAL A 147 -1.15 7.18 -1.34
CA VAL A 147 -0.78 5.76 -1.27
C VAL A 147 -0.91 5.17 0.13
N GLY A 148 -0.96 5.99 1.19
CA GLY A 148 -1.17 5.52 2.56
C GLY A 148 -1.19 6.63 3.61
N CYS A 149 -1.32 6.25 4.87
CA CYS A 149 -1.23 7.13 6.02
C CYS A 149 -0.73 6.39 7.27
N GLY A 150 -0.38 7.14 8.31
CA GLY A 150 0.01 6.61 9.62
C GLY A 150 0.01 7.71 10.68
N ALA A 151 -0.07 7.32 11.94
CA ALA A 151 -0.07 8.22 13.08
C ALA A 151 0.86 7.74 14.19
N LEU A 152 1.36 8.70 14.97
CA LEU A 152 2.12 8.48 16.19
C LEU A 152 1.45 9.28 17.30
N LYS A 153 1.10 8.60 18.40
CA LYS A 153 0.58 9.24 19.62
C LYS A 153 1.63 9.12 20.70
N ASP A 154 1.94 10.22 21.37
CA ASP A 154 2.74 10.19 22.60
C ASP A 154 1.85 9.76 23.77
N LEU A 155 2.27 8.73 24.51
CA LEU A 155 1.58 8.24 25.71
C LEU A 155 2.21 8.78 27.00
N GLY A 156 3.28 9.57 26.92
CA GLY A 156 4.10 9.95 28.06
C GLY A 156 5.22 8.95 28.35
N ASP A 157 6.13 9.32 29.25
CA ASP A 157 7.24 8.50 29.74
C ASP A 157 8.13 7.87 28.65
N GLY A 158 8.29 8.59 27.53
CA GLY A 158 9.07 8.11 26.38
C GLY A 158 8.41 6.95 25.63
N HIS A 159 7.10 6.72 25.79
CA HIS A 159 6.36 5.66 25.11
C HIS A 159 5.44 6.24 24.04
N GLY A 160 5.67 5.85 22.78
CA GLY A 160 4.78 6.16 21.66
C GLY A 160 3.89 4.99 21.26
N GLU A 161 2.75 5.33 20.66
CA GLU A 161 1.83 4.40 20.02
C GLU A 161 1.77 4.65 18.51
N LEU A 162 1.99 3.62 17.70
CA LEU A 162 1.71 3.64 16.28
C LEU A 162 0.23 3.36 16.04
N LYS A 163 -0.45 4.27 15.34
CA LYS A 163 -1.88 4.17 15.04
C LYS A 163 -2.18 4.44 13.58
N SER A 164 -3.38 4.05 13.15
CA SER A 164 -3.97 4.45 11.86
C SER A 164 -3.06 4.23 10.64
N MET A 165 -2.16 3.24 10.69
CA MET A 165 -1.32 2.85 9.57
C MET A 165 -2.14 2.12 8.52
N ARG A 166 -2.27 2.72 7.33
CA ARG A 166 -3.03 2.17 6.21
C ARG A 166 -2.28 2.37 4.90
N THR A 167 -2.41 1.41 4.00
CA THR A 167 -1.97 1.51 2.61
C THR A 167 -3.22 1.44 1.73
N ASP A 168 -3.33 2.35 0.76
CA ASP A 168 -4.40 2.29 -0.22
C ASP A 168 -4.38 0.92 -0.93
N PRO A 169 -5.52 0.20 -1.04
CA PRO A 169 -5.56 -1.13 -1.66
C PRO A 169 -4.95 -1.20 -3.06
N ALA A 170 -5.00 -0.11 -3.83
CA ALA A 170 -4.40 -0.03 -5.16
C ALA A 170 -2.85 -0.01 -5.13
N HIS A 171 -2.27 0.28 -3.97
CA HIS A 171 -0.83 0.49 -3.74
C HIS A 171 -0.21 -0.55 -2.78
N LEU A 172 -0.92 -1.65 -2.49
CA LEU A 172 -0.40 -2.75 -1.68
C LEU A 172 0.83 -3.39 -2.31
N ARG A 173 1.78 -3.82 -1.45
CA ARG A 173 3.06 -4.45 -1.84
C ARG A 173 3.92 -3.58 -2.76
N GLN A 174 3.89 -2.27 -2.54
CA GLN A 174 4.75 -1.30 -3.20
C GLN A 174 5.65 -0.53 -2.20
N GLY A 175 5.87 -1.08 -1.00
CA GLY A 175 6.75 -0.50 0.02
C GLY A 175 6.12 0.57 0.91
N VAL A 176 4.86 0.96 0.69
CA VAL A 176 4.19 2.06 1.43
C VAL A 176 4.22 1.86 2.94
N ALA A 177 3.75 0.72 3.44
CA ALA A 177 3.69 0.48 4.87
C ALA A 177 5.09 0.47 5.53
N ALA A 178 6.10 -0.05 4.83
CA ALA A 178 7.48 -0.05 5.30
C ALA A 178 8.07 1.37 5.33
N ALA A 179 7.81 2.18 4.31
CA ALA A 179 8.23 3.58 4.26
C ALA A 179 7.56 4.40 5.39
N MET A 180 6.25 4.23 5.58
CA MET A 180 5.53 4.89 6.67
C MET A 180 6.06 4.46 8.04
N LEU A 181 6.26 3.16 8.28
CA LEU A 181 6.80 2.67 9.55
C LEU A 181 8.21 3.22 9.83
N ALA A 182 9.09 3.23 8.83
CA ALA A 182 10.42 3.79 8.96
C ALA A 182 10.38 5.28 9.34
N HIS A 183 9.50 6.05 8.70
CA HIS A 183 9.27 7.46 9.01
C HIS A 183 8.76 7.68 10.44
N LEU A 184 7.76 6.90 10.88
CA LEU A 184 7.22 7.01 12.23
C LEU A 184 8.27 6.65 13.29
N MET A 185 9.07 5.61 13.05
CA MET A 185 10.16 5.23 13.96
C MET A 185 11.27 6.30 14.02
N ALA A 186 11.64 6.89 12.88
CA ALA A 186 12.60 7.99 12.86
C ALA A 186 12.05 9.20 13.61
N THR A 187 10.79 9.55 13.39
CA THR A 187 10.10 10.64 14.09
C THR A 187 10.07 10.40 15.59
N ALA A 188 9.70 9.18 16.02
CA ALA A 188 9.65 8.83 17.43
C ALA A 188 11.02 8.99 18.12
N ARG A 189 12.12 8.61 17.46
CA ARG A 189 13.48 8.85 17.96
C ARG A 189 13.79 10.34 18.09
N THR A 190 13.41 11.15 17.10
CA THR A 190 13.62 12.61 17.18
C THR A 190 12.79 13.27 18.29
N GLN A 191 11.66 12.65 18.68
CA GLN A 191 10.83 13.07 19.80
C GLN A 191 11.34 12.54 21.16
N GLY A 192 12.46 11.80 21.19
CA GLY A 192 13.02 11.26 22.43
C GLY A 192 12.27 10.04 22.98
N LEU A 193 11.38 9.44 22.19
CA LEU A 193 10.68 8.21 22.58
C LEU A 193 11.67 7.05 22.60
N GLN A 194 11.52 6.19 23.62
CA GLN A 194 12.35 5.03 23.88
C GLN A 194 11.65 3.73 23.50
N ARG A 195 10.32 3.74 23.42
CA ARG A 195 9.50 2.58 23.09
C ARG A 195 8.39 2.95 22.13
N LEU A 196 8.11 2.06 21.18
CA LEU A 196 6.90 2.09 20.38
C LEU A 196 6.06 0.84 20.63
N SER A 197 4.76 1.02 20.78
CA SER A 197 3.81 -0.07 20.76
C SER A 197 2.70 0.15 19.73
N LEU A 198 2.00 -0.92 19.38
CA LEU A 198 0.84 -0.88 18.50
C LEU A 198 -0.16 -1.95 18.90
N GLU A 199 -1.43 -1.66 18.64
CA GLU A 199 -2.51 -2.63 18.60
C GLU A 199 -2.87 -2.94 17.14
N THR A 200 -3.19 -4.19 16.86
CA THR A 200 -3.69 -4.64 15.56
C THR A 200 -4.58 -5.86 15.74
N GLY A 201 -5.50 -6.09 14.81
CA GLY A 201 -6.40 -7.23 14.88
C GLY A 201 -5.67 -8.60 14.87
N SER A 202 -6.31 -9.59 15.50
CA SER A 202 -5.81 -10.98 15.64
C SER A 202 -6.14 -11.88 14.44
N ALA A 203 -7.14 -11.52 13.62
CA ALA A 203 -7.60 -12.35 12.51
C ALA A 203 -6.52 -12.57 11.44
N ALA A 204 -6.63 -13.68 10.68
CA ALA A 204 -5.67 -14.05 9.63
C ALA A 204 -5.45 -12.96 8.55
N ALA A 205 -6.43 -12.08 8.35
CA ALA A 205 -6.31 -10.92 7.46
C ALA A 205 -5.20 -9.94 7.88
N PHE A 206 -4.82 -9.91 9.17
CA PHE A 206 -3.77 -9.04 9.72
C PHE A 206 -2.37 -9.65 9.68
N ALA A 207 -2.22 -10.92 9.28
CA ALA A 207 -0.90 -11.58 9.18
C ALA A 207 0.15 -10.79 8.38
N PRO A 208 -0.19 -10.10 7.26
CA PRO A 208 0.78 -9.24 6.57
C PRO A 208 1.27 -8.04 7.40
N ALA A 209 0.42 -7.49 8.26
CA ALA A 209 0.78 -6.39 9.17
C ALA A 209 1.70 -6.92 10.29
N HIS A 210 1.36 -8.05 10.90
CA HIS A 210 2.21 -8.70 11.92
C HIS A 210 3.61 -9.00 11.35
N ALA A 211 3.69 -9.57 10.14
CA ALA A 211 4.96 -9.86 9.48
C ALA A 211 5.77 -8.59 9.15
N LEU A 212 5.09 -7.48 8.80
CA LEU A 212 5.75 -6.18 8.61
C LEU A 212 6.40 -5.73 9.92
N TYR A 213 5.64 -5.66 11.02
CA TYR A 213 6.14 -5.19 12.30
C TYR A 213 7.25 -6.09 12.85
N ALA A 214 7.08 -7.41 12.79
CA ALA A 214 8.10 -8.36 13.22
C ALA A 214 9.44 -8.19 12.47
N ARG A 215 9.39 -7.99 11.14
CA ARG A 215 10.60 -7.68 10.34
C ARG A 215 11.26 -6.36 10.73
N HIS A 216 10.51 -5.44 11.33
CA HIS A 216 11.00 -4.19 11.88
C HIS A 216 11.24 -4.30 13.40
N GLY A 217 11.44 -5.50 13.94
CA GLY A 217 11.91 -5.70 15.31
C GLY A 217 10.84 -5.52 16.39
N PHE A 218 9.55 -5.49 16.04
CA PHE A 218 8.48 -5.55 17.02
C PHE A 218 8.27 -6.99 17.49
N ALA A 219 8.15 -7.18 18.79
CA ALA A 219 7.82 -8.43 19.43
C ALA A 219 6.40 -8.37 20.02
N MET A 220 5.76 -9.52 20.20
CA MET A 220 4.47 -9.59 20.89
C MET A 220 4.59 -9.12 22.34
N CYS A 221 3.59 -8.41 22.83
CA CYS A 221 3.50 -7.98 24.22
C CYS A 221 2.05 -8.06 24.74
N GLY A 222 1.88 -7.77 26.03
CA GLY A 222 0.55 -7.52 26.61
C GLY A 222 -0.02 -6.15 26.22
N PRO A 223 -1.24 -5.84 26.67
CA PRO A 223 -1.85 -4.53 26.47
C PRO A 223 -1.02 -3.41 27.12
N PHE A 224 -1.20 -2.18 26.65
CA PHE A 224 -0.50 -0.99 27.13
C PHE A 224 -1.42 0.24 27.12
N GLY A 225 -1.06 1.28 27.87
CA GLY A 225 -1.93 2.45 28.03
C GLY A 225 -3.29 2.04 28.59
N ASP A 226 -4.35 2.45 27.91
CA ASP A 226 -5.73 2.16 28.32
C ASP A 226 -6.30 0.87 27.69
N TYR A 227 -5.49 0.12 26.93
CA TYR A 227 -5.95 -1.12 26.32
C TYR A 227 -6.14 -2.22 27.36
N VAL A 228 -7.16 -3.05 27.13
CA VAL A 228 -7.44 -4.27 27.91
C VAL A 228 -7.25 -5.46 26.98
N GLU A 229 -6.79 -6.58 27.52
CA GLU A 229 -6.61 -7.80 26.75
C GLU A 229 -7.97 -8.34 26.25
N ASP A 230 -8.04 -8.68 24.97
CA ASP A 230 -9.21 -9.28 24.33
C ASP A 230 -8.77 -10.26 23.22
N SER A 231 -9.69 -11.09 22.73
CA SER A 231 -9.39 -12.13 21.73
C SER A 231 -9.28 -11.61 20.28
N PHE A 232 -9.63 -10.34 20.04
CA PHE A 232 -9.65 -9.69 18.74
C PHE A 232 -8.41 -8.82 18.50
N SER A 233 -7.66 -8.51 19.54
CA SER A 233 -6.51 -7.61 19.53
C SER A 233 -5.18 -8.36 19.75
N VAL A 234 -4.15 -7.92 19.05
CA VAL A 234 -2.76 -8.33 19.23
C VAL A 234 -1.93 -7.08 19.46
N PHE A 235 -1.09 -7.12 20.48
CA PHE A 235 -0.21 -6.02 20.84
C PHE A 235 1.23 -6.37 20.48
N MET A 236 1.95 -5.40 19.90
CA MET A 236 3.37 -5.55 19.62
C MET A 236 4.13 -4.33 20.10
N THR A 237 5.36 -4.53 20.57
CA THR A 237 6.23 -3.47 21.08
C THR A 237 7.66 -3.60 20.58
N ARG A 238 8.36 -2.46 20.54
CA ARG A 238 9.77 -2.36 20.19
C ARG A 238 10.43 -1.23 20.98
N THR A 239 11.62 -1.50 21.52
CA THR A 239 12.56 -0.46 21.98
C THR A 239 13.24 0.21 20.78
N LEU A 240 13.36 1.54 20.82
CA LEU A 240 13.82 2.36 19.70
C LEU A 240 15.34 2.49 19.58
#